data_AF-L5NAR6-F1
#
_entry.id   AF-L5NAR6-F1
#
_cell.length_a   1.000
_cell.length_b   1.000
_cell.length_c   1.000
_cell.angle_alpha   90.00
_cell.angle_beta   90.00
_cell.angle_gamma   90.00
#
_symmetry.space_group_name_H-M   'P 1'
#
loop_
_entity.id
_entity.type
_entity.pdbx_description
1 polymer ?
#
loop_
_entity_poly.entity_id
_entity_poly.type
_entity_poly.pdbx_seq_one_letter_code
_entity_poly.pdbx_strand_id
1 'polypeptide(L)'
;MEVGEKRLYAWSILSGLVSVGFIIAGFYKILAYNNPYEDDILTSSGDAVNAYVGADAYNLIINGTYATAFFVLAAGFLIVAGVFFLAQTHLDIHAGETDTSVEAVEGQSE
;
A
#
# COMPACT_ATOMS: atom_id res chain seq x y z
N MET A 1 27.62 -12.70 1.43
CA MET A 1 26.25 -12.40 0.99
C MET A 1 26.33 -11.54 -0.24
N GLU A 2 26.00 -12.13 -1.37
CA GLU A 2 26.09 -11.53 -2.70
C GLU A 2 24.98 -10.50 -2.87
N VAL A 3 25.30 -9.22 -2.64
CA VAL A 3 24.36 -8.10 -2.67
C VAL A 3 23.75 -7.89 -4.09
N GLY A 4 24.31 -8.52 -5.11
CA GLY A 4 23.88 -8.43 -6.51
C GLY A 4 22.62 -9.22 -6.85
N GLU A 5 22.40 -10.38 -6.23
CA GLU A 5 21.36 -11.33 -6.68
C GLU A 5 19.97 -11.02 -6.11
N LYS A 6 19.88 -10.52 -4.88
CA LYS A 6 18.59 -10.33 -4.16
C LYS A 6 18.06 -8.91 -4.23
N ARG A 7 18.45 -8.15 -5.26
CA ARG A 7 18.12 -6.72 -5.39
C ARG A 7 16.61 -6.49 -5.52
N LEU A 8 15.88 -7.35 -6.24
CA LEU A 8 14.44 -7.18 -6.42
C LEU A 8 13.65 -7.54 -5.14
N TYR A 9 14.13 -8.49 -4.33
CA TYR A 9 13.53 -8.74 -3.01
C TYR A 9 13.61 -7.51 -2.11
N ALA A 10 14.75 -6.80 -2.10
CA ALA A 10 14.89 -5.57 -1.32
C ALA A 10 13.89 -4.48 -1.77
N TRP A 11 13.73 -4.31 -3.09
CA TRP A 11 12.74 -3.38 -3.65
C TRP A 11 11.29 -3.80 -3.37
N SER A 12 11.00 -5.10 -3.41
CA SER A 12 9.69 -5.65 -3.06
C SER A 12 9.32 -5.31 -1.61
N ILE A 13 10.24 -5.57 -0.67
CA ILE A 13 10.03 -5.28 0.76
C ILE A 13 9.84 -3.77 0.98
N LEU A 14 10.70 -2.94 0.37
CA LEU A 14 10.59 -1.48 0.49
C LEU A 14 9.23 -0.97 -0.02
N SER A 15 8.81 -1.43 -1.20
CA SER A 15 7.51 -1.08 -1.78
C SER A 15 6.34 -1.53 -0.89
N GLY A 16 6.43 -2.74 -0.31
CA GLY A 16 5.44 -3.26 0.63
C GLY A 16 5.33 -2.40 1.90
N LEU A 17 6.45 -1.95 2.47
CA LEU A 17 6.46 -1.06 3.63
C LEU A 17 5.83 0.30 3.31
N VAL A 18 6.12 0.87 2.14
CA VAL A 18 5.51 2.12 1.67
C VAL A 18 4.00 1.96 1.50
N SER A 19 3.54 0.83 0.95
CA SER A 19 2.11 0.51 0.85
C SER A 19 1.43 0.50 2.23
N VAL A 20 2.03 -0.14 3.22
CA VAL A 20 1.49 -0.16 4.60
C VAL A 20 1.38 1.25 5.17
N GLY A 21 2.37 2.11 4.92
CA GLY A 21 2.32 3.52 5.33
C GLY A 21 1.11 4.27 4.74
N PHE A 22 0.81 4.04 3.46
CA PHE A 22 -0.37 4.63 2.82
C PHE A 22 -1.69 4.06 3.33
N ILE A 23 -1.76 2.77 3.67
CA ILE A 23 -2.94 2.18 4.32
C ILE A 23 -3.20 2.87 5.67
N ILE A 24 -2.15 3.04 6.49
CA ILE A 24 -2.26 3.73 7.78
C ILE A 24 -2.73 5.17 7.58
N ALA A 25 -2.18 5.91 6.61
CA ALA A 25 -2.59 7.27 6.30
C ALA A 25 -4.05 7.37 5.83
N GLY A 26 -4.51 6.40 5.02
CA GLY A 26 -5.90 6.32 4.57
C GLY A 26 -6.87 6.10 5.73
N PHE A 27 -6.57 5.14 6.60
CA PHE A 27 -7.37 4.92 7.81
C PHE A 27 -7.31 6.11 8.77
N TYR A 28 -6.16 6.74 8.95
CA TYR A 28 -6.04 7.94 9.78
C TYR A 28 -6.99 9.06 9.30
N LYS A 29 -7.13 9.26 7.99
CA LYS A 29 -8.06 10.26 7.46
C LYS A 29 -9.52 9.98 7.77
N ILE A 30 -9.91 8.72 7.85
CA ILE A 30 -11.29 8.32 8.18
C ILE A 30 -11.51 8.30 9.69
N LEU A 31 -10.53 7.84 10.48
CA LEU A 31 -10.68 7.52 11.90
C LEU A 31 -10.28 8.66 12.85
N ALA A 32 -9.31 9.51 12.49
CA ALA A 32 -8.89 10.65 13.30
C ALA A 32 -9.81 11.88 13.09
N TYR A 33 -11.03 11.63 12.64
CA TYR A 33 -12.05 12.63 12.43
C TYR A 33 -12.38 13.33 13.76
N ASN A 34 -12.31 14.66 13.77
CA ASN A 34 -12.69 15.47 14.91
C ASN A 34 -13.64 16.56 14.41
N ASN A 35 -14.89 16.55 14.88
CA ASN A 35 -15.91 17.51 14.48
C ASN A 35 -15.88 18.72 15.43
N PRO A 36 -15.38 19.90 15.00
CA PRO A 36 -15.36 21.07 15.86
C PRO A 36 -16.75 21.65 16.17
N TYR A 37 -17.81 21.18 15.50
CA TYR A 37 -19.18 21.68 15.64
C TYR A 37 -20.12 20.76 16.45
N GLU A 38 -19.63 19.62 16.95
CA GLU A 38 -20.46 18.69 17.73
C GLU A 38 -20.96 19.33 19.05
N ASP A 39 -20.19 20.24 19.64
CA ASP A 39 -20.56 20.92 20.90
C ASP A 39 -21.51 22.13 20.70
N ASP A 40 -21.61 22.72 19.51
CA ASP A 40 -22.26 24.03 19.31
C ASP A 40 -23.61 23.97 18.56
N ILE A 41 -23.92 22.84 17.91
CA ILE A 41 -25.18 22.66 17.16
C ILE A 41 -26.36 22.23 18.06
N LEU A 42 -26.10 21.56 19.19
CA LEU A 42 -27.17 21.21 20.14
C LEU A 42 -27.70 22.42 20.92
N THR A 43 -27.00 23.56 20.90
CA THR A 43 -27.34 24.78 21.63
C THR A 43 -28.01 25.87 20.78
N SER A 44 -27.96 25.80 19.45
CA SER A 44 -28.55 26.82 18.55
C SER A 44 -29.49 26.21 17.50
N SER A 45 -30.55 25.53 17.96
CA SER A 45 -31.62 25.03 17.08
C SER A 45 -32.65 26.12 16.80
N GLY A 46 -32.33 27.04 15.89
CA GLY A 46 -33.26 27.99 15.31
C GLY A 46 -32.86 28.29 13.86
N ASP A 47 -33.64 27.75 12.91
CA ASP A 47 -33.62 28.09 11.48
C ASP A 47 -32.40 27.74 10.62
N ALA A 48 -32.08 26.45 10.50
CA ALA A 48 -31.29 25.97 9.35
C ALA A 48 -32.22 25.66 8.15
N VAL A 49 -32.71 26.71 7.49
CA VAL A 49 -33.45 26.63 6.21
C VAL A 49 -32.44 26.58 5.06
N ASN A 50 -31.82 25.42 4.90
CA ASN A 50 -31.18 24.86 3.71
C ASN A 50 -30.70 23.47 4.14
N ALA A 51 -30.66 22.48 3.23
CA ALA A 51 -29.87 21.27 3.46
C ALA A 51 -28.38 21.67 3.46
N TYR A 52 -27.96 22.37 4.51
CA TYR A 52 -26.57 22.53 4.87
C TYR A 52 -26.13 21.09 5.06
N VAL A 53 -25.44 20.53 4.06
CA VAL A 53 -24.71 19.28 4.23
C VAL A 53 -24.00 19.45 5.54
N GLY A 54 -24.46 18.74 6.58
CA GLY A 54 -24.00 18.99 7.95
C GLY A 54 -22.48 19.03 7.92
N ALA A 55 -21.85 19.92 8.69
CA ALA A 55 -20.38 20.07 8.66
C ALA A 55 -19.66 18.69 8.70
N ASP A 56 -20.32 17.71 9.31
CA ASP A 56 -20.02 16.28 9.30
C ASP A 56 -19.96 15.61 7.91
N ALA A 57 -21.00 15.75 7.07
CA ALA A 57 -21.05 15.21 5.72
C ALA A 57 -20.00 15.85 4.78
N TYR A 58 -19.77 17.16 4.89
CA TYR A 58 -18.78 17.86 4.06
C TYR A 58 -17.35 17.39 4.35
N ASN A 59 -16.98 17.34 5.64
CA ASN A 59 -15.67 16.85 6.05
C ASN A 59 -15.49 15.35 5.76
N LEU A 60 -16.55 14.55 5.87
CA LEU A 60 -16.50 13.12 5.54
C LEU A 60 -16.21 12.89 4.05
N ILE A 61 -16.84 13.65 3.14
CA ILE A 61 -16.58 13.53 1.70
C ILE A 61 -15.12 13.89 1.36
N ILE A 62 -14.59 14.94 1.98
CA ILE A 62 -13.21 15.39 1.77
C ILE A 62 -12.21 14.38 2.32
N ASN A 63 -12.37 13.97 3.58
CA ASN A 63 -11.50 12.96 4.19
C ASN A 63 -11.62 11.60 3.51
N GLY A 64 -12.81 11.23 3.03
CA GLY A 64 -13.03 10.04 2.23
C GLY A 64 -12.30 10.08 0.89
N THR A 65 -12.26 11.24 0.24
CA THR A 65 -11.50 11.43 -1.01
C THR A 65 -10.00 11.30 -0.77
N TYR A 66 -9.47 11.93 0.28
CA TYR A 66 -8.06 11.77 0.68
C TYR A 66 -7.73 10.32 1.03
N ALA A 67 -8.59 9.64 1.79
CA ALA A 67 -8.41 8.25 2.15
C ALA A 67 -8.41 7.33 0.92
N THR A 68 -9.31 7.58 -0.02
CA THR A 68 -9.35 6.85 -1.30
C THR A 68 -8.05 7.04 -2.08
N ALA A 69 -7.54 8.27 -2.18
CA ALA A 69 -6.26 8.54 -2.84
C ALA A 69 -5.10 7.76 -2.19
N PHE A 70 -5.05 7.73 -0.86
CA PHE A 70 -4.06 6.94 -0.14
C PHE A 70 -4.22 5.42 -0.37
N PHE A 71 -5.44 4.90 -0.41
CA PHE A 71 -5.66 3.48 -0.72
C PHE A 71 -5.28 3.11 -2.16
N VAL A 72 -5.50 4.01 -3.12
CA VAL A 72 -5.03 3.81 -4.50
C VAL A 72 -3.51 3.76 -4.57
N LEU A 73 -2.82 4.68 -3.87
CA LEU A 73 -1.36 4.64 -3.77
C LEU A 73 -0.88 3.35 -3.10
N ALA A 74 -1.51 2.93 -2.00
CA ALA A 74 -1.22 1.66 -1.34
C ALA A 74 -1.35 0.48 -2.30
N ALA A 75 -2.48 0.38 -3.02
CA ALA A 75 -2.70 -0.68 -4.00
C ALA A 75 -1.61 -0.70 -5.09
N GLY A 76 -1.23 0.48 -5.61
CA GLY A 76 -0.14 0.61 -6.58
C GLY A 76 1.19 0.06 -6.06
N PHE A 77 1.61 0.46 -4.86
CA PHE A 77 2.85 -0.02 -4.24
C PHE A 77 2.78 -1.51 -3.86
N LEU A 78 1.60 -2.03 -3.48
CA LEU A 78 1.40 -3.45 -3.21
C LEU A 78 1.57 -4.29 -4.48
N ILE A 79 1.01 -3.82 -5.61
CA ILE A 79 1.18 -4.49 -6.91
C ILE A 79 2.65 -4.51 -7.31
N VAL A 80 3.36 -3.38 -7.20
CA VAL A 80 4.80 -3.31 -7.48
C VAL A 80 5.59 -4.27 -6.60
N ALA A 81 5.26 -4.35 -5.30
CA ALA A 81 5.89 -5.28 -4.38
C ALA A 81 5.70 -6.74 -4.82
N GLY A 82 4.47 -7.11 -5.22
CA GLY A 82 4.14 -8.44 -5.72
C GLY A 82 4.87 -8.77 -7.02
N VAL A 83 4.95 -7.83 -7.97
CA VAL A 83 5.66 -8.02 -9.24
C VAL A 83 7.16 -8.27 -9.00
N PHE A 84 7.81 -7.47 -8.15
CA PHE A 84 9.23 -7.67 -7.85
C PHE A 84 9.49 -8.97 -7.10
N PHE A 85 8.60 -9.38 -6.20
CA PHE A 85 8.70 -10.67 -5.53
C PHE A 85 8.63 -11.82 -6.54
N LEU A 86 7.60 -11.83 -7.39
CA LEU A 86 7.41 -12.87 -8.40
C LEU A 86 8.56 -12.91 -9.40
N ALA A 87 9.00 -11.75 -9.89
CA ALA A 87 10.13 -11.67 -10.82
C ALA A 87 11.40 -12.28 -10.22
N GLN A 88 11.70 -11.99 -8.96
CA GLN A 88 12.86 -12.57 -8.29
C GLN A 88 12.73 -14.08 -8.11
N THR A 89 11.56 -14.58 -7.67
CA THR A 89 11.35 -16.03 -7.54
C THR A 89 11.52 -16.76 -8.86
N HIS A 90 11.10 -16.15 -9.98
CA HIS A 90 11.27 -16.72 -11.31
C HIS A 90 12.75 -16.78 -11.73
N LEU A 91 13.53 -15.74 -11.40
CA LEU A 91 14.97 -15.73 -11.65
C LEU A 91 15.70 -16.78 -10.80
N ASP A 92 15.33 -16.91 -9.53
CA ASP A 92 15.92 -17.89 -8.61
C ASP A 92 15.69 -19.33 -9.11
N ILE A 93 14.52 -19.62 -9.71
CA ILE A 93 14.21 -20.92 -10.30
C ILE A 93 15.11 -21.21 -11.52
N HIS A 94 15.25 -20.26 -12.45
CA HIS A 94 16.05 -20.45 -13.67
C HIS A 94 17.54 -20.59 -13.37
N ALA A 95 18.04 -19.87 -12.35
CA ALA A 95 19.41 -20.03 -11.89
C ALA A 95 19.67 -21.45 -11.38
N GLY A 96 18.77 -22.00 -10.56
CA GLY A 96 18.88 -23.37 -10.04
C GLY A 96 18.82 -24.46 -11.12
N GLU A 97 17.99 -24.28 -12.15
CA GLU A 97 17.95 -25.20 -13.31
C GLU A 97 19.28 -25.22 -14.08
N THR A 98 19.90 -24.05 -14.25
CA THR A 98 21.16 -23.91 -14.97
C THR A 98 22.29 -24.61 -14.23
N ASP A 99 22.44 -24.39 -12.92
CA ASP A 99 23.49 -25.03 -12.11
C ASP A 99 23.38 -26.55 -12.11
N THR A 100 22.16 -27.09 -11.98
CA THR A 100 21.92 -28.54 -12.00
C THR A 100 22.33 -29.17 -13.33
N SER A 101 22.10 -28.45 -14.44
CA SER A 101 22.47 -28.94 -15.78
C SER A 101 23.99 -28.95 -16.00
N VAL A 102 24.71 -28.00 -15.40
CA VAL A 102 26.18 -27.92 -15.49
C VAL A 102 26.83 -29.05 -14.69
N GLU A 103 26.41 -29.27 -13.44
CA GLU A 103 26.92 -30.36 -12.60
C GLU A 103 26.67 -31.75 -13.24
N ALA A 104 25.52 -31.93 -13.89
CA ALA A 104 25.21 -33.19 -14.58
C ALA A 104 26.14 -33.46 -15.79
N VAL A 105 26.60 -32.42 -16.49
CA VAL A 105 27.54 -32.56 -17.60
C VAL A 105 28.96 -32.82 -17.09
N GLU A 106 29.40 -32.11 -16.06
CA GLU A 106 30.74 -32.28 -15.48
C GLU A 106 30.92 -33.68 -14.86
N GLY A 107 29.91 -34.18 -14.13
CA GLY A 107 29.94 -35.51 -13.53
C GLY A 107 29.86 -36.69 -14.52
N GLN A 108 29.61 -36.45 -15.81
CA GLN A 108 29.73 -37.48 -16.86
C GLN A 108 31.10 -37.48 -17.57
N SER A 109 31.95 -36.48 -17.28
CA SER A 109 33.28 -36.34 -17.86
C SER A 109 34.41 -36.91 -16.99
N GLU A 110 34.07 -37.35 -15.77
CA GLU A 110 34.95 -38.09 -14.84
C GLU A 110 34.70 -39.61 -14.90
#